data_AF-A0A821CYS3-F1
#
_entry.id   AF-A0A821CYS3-F1
#
_cell.length_a   1.000
_cell.length_b   1.000
_cell.length_c   1.000
_cell.angle_alpha   90.00
_cell.angle_beta   90.00
_cell.angle_gamma   90.00
#
_symmetry.space_group_name_H-M   'P 1'
#
loop_
_entity.id
_entity.type
_entity.pdbx_description
1 polymer ?
#
loop_
_entity_poly.entity_id
_entity_poly.type
_entity_poly.pdbx_seq_one_letter_code
_entity_poly.pdbx_strand_id
1 'polypeptide(L)'
;MTTDSTRDRSSLFVSSGDDQIAISLKQLKPDHKESSHFASILIEMGDYEIKVRRSQKKTSRRSTSVTHRLNNHNRQTTTEEKCKISPLPWDYSILRGPTMWCRMFPQLLDKKFQSPIRIYTDLCEYDPLLARHPFIFETDLNCCQTLENTGHSFQVSGQGYSYITRGPVLDEYQFLQFHMHWGANDNEGSEHIIDGVRLPAELHIVTWNRTQYRTPEEAMTSEQFDGLMVFAVLIKIIPNNNSDCIKLFDLFSKITHRGEKINLDYGIISLRDLMPEHIQKYYTYDGSLTTPMCNECVRWVVFRDIIGLSKYQLNQLRQLKQTCKTDKTTNEFITRNFRPVMPLNGRTIYRSFA
;
A
#
# COMPACT_ATOMS: atom_id res chain seq x y z
N MET A 1 38.58 10.04 -45.67
CA MET A 1 38.05 8.81 -46.27
C MET A 1 37.83 7.81 -45.15
N THR A 2 36.62 7.27 -45.13
CA THR A 2 35.98 6.43 -44.12
C THR A 2 36.77 5.18 -43.76
N THR A 3 36.93 4.91 -42.47
CA THR A 3 37.09 3.53 -41.97
C THR A 3 36.05 3.28 -40.88
N ASP A 4 35.23 2.30 -41.21
CA ASP A 4 34.10 1.74 -40.49
C ASP A 4 34.58 1.00 -39.24
N SER A 5 33.98 1.27 -38.08
CA SER A 5 34.20 0.48 -36.86
C SER A 5 32.90 -0.21 -36.48
N THR A 6 32.81 -1.47 -36.84
CA THR A 6 31.79 -2.41 -36.41
C THR A 6 31.71 -2.45 -34.88
N ARG A 7 30.56 -2.05 -34.33
CA ARG A 7 30.24 -2.28 -32.92
C ARG A 7 29.90 -3.75 -32.73
N ASP A 8 30.81 -4.46 -32.09
CA ASP A 8 30.60 -5.79 -31.53
C ASP A 8 29.43 -5.73 -30.52
N ARG A 9 28.32 -6.39 -30.83
CA ARG A 9 27.16 -6.55 -29.94
C ARG A 9 27.22 -7.94 -29.32
N SER A 10 27.57 -8.03 -28.05
CA SER A 10 27.32 -9.25 -27.27
C SER A 10 25.83 -9.30 -26.90
N SER A 11 25.06 -10.07 -27.67
CA SER A 11 23.71 -10.50 -27.30
C SER A 11 23.78 -11.84 -26.56
N LEU A 12 23.24 -11.90 -25.35
CA LEU A 12 22.98 -13.16 -24.64
C LEU A 12 21.62 -13.69 -25.10
N PHE A 13 21.60 -14.91 -25.63
CA PHE A 13 20.37 -15.63 -25.96
C PHE A 13 20.16 -16.72 -24.91
N VAL A 14 18.94 -16.80 -24.37
CA VAL A 14 18.47 -17.90 -23.53
C VAL A 14 17.38 -18.61 -24.35
N SER A 15 17.51 -19.91 -24.58
CA SER A 15 16.52 -20.70 -25.32
C SER A 15 15.62 -21.50 -24.38
N SER A 16 14.32 -21.28 -24.46
CA SER A 16 13.27 -22.26 -24.14
C SER A 16 12.22 -22.19 -25.24
N GLY A 17 11.52 -23.30 -25.50
CA GLY A 17 10.57 -23.44 -26.61
C GLY A 17 9.60 -22.27 -26.80
N ASP A 18 9.38 -21.94 -28.06
CA ASP A 18 8.36 -21.08 -28.66
C ASP A 18 7.82 -19.93 -27.78
N ASP A 19 8.68 -18.97 -27.44
CA ASP A 19 8.35 -17.53 -27.38
C ASP A 19 9.62 -16.70 -27.07
N GLN A 20 9.98 -15.75 -27.95
CA GLN A 20 11.15 -14.88 -27.75
C GLN A 20 10.76 -13.60 -26.99
N ILE A 21 11.28 -13.41 -25.77
CA ILE A 21 11.26 -12.12 -25.06
C ILE A 21 12.67 -11.53 -25.08
N ALA A 22 12.86 -10.42 -25.80
CA ALA A 22 14.11 -9.66 -25.82
C ALA A 22 14.13 -8.61 -24.69
N ILE A 23 15.04 -8.75 -23.72
CA ILE A 23 15.30 -7.71 -22.70
C ILE A 23 16.49 -6.87 -23.15
N SER A 24 16.26 -5.57 -23.41
CA SER A 24 17.29 -4.60 -23.75
C SER A 24 17.76 -3.88 -22.48
N LEU A 25 18.86 -4.33 -21.87
CA LEU A 25 19.54 -3.60 -20.79
C LEU A 25 20.34 -2.43 -21.38
N LYS A 26 19.76 -1.23 -21.36
CA LYS A 26 20.51 0.02 -21.58
C LYS A 26 20.62 0.79 -20.27
N GLN A 27 21.87 1.13 -19.95
CA GLN A 27 22.33 2.08 -18.93
C GLN A 27 22.54 1.56 -17.51
N LEU A 28 23.62 0.81 -17.31
CA LEU A 28 24.42 0.90 -16.08
C LEU A 28 25.85 1.27 -16.50
N LYS A 29 26.31 2.46 -16.10
CA LYS A 29 27.76 2.78 -16.15
C LYS A 29 28.42 2.10 -14.95
N PRO A 30 29.60 1.49 -15.11
CA PRO A 30 30.25 0.77 -14.04
C PRO A 30 30.98 1.75 -13.12
N ASP A 31 30.49 1.92 -11.89
CA ASP A 31 31.34 2.38 -10.79
C ASP A 31 31.67 1.19 -9.87
N HIS A 32 32.97 1.07 -9.61
CA HIS A 32 33.59 -0.06 -8.93
C HIS A 32 33.21 -0.13 -7.45
N LYS A 33 32.31 -1.06 -7.08
CA LYS A 33 32.44 -1.98 -5.91
C LYS A 33 31.19 -2.82 -5.57
N GLU A 34 30.09 -2.75 -6.32
CA GLU A 34 28.86 -3.50 -5.97
C GLU A 34 28.45 -4.60 -6.98
N SER A 35 29.26 -4.86 -8.01
CA SER A 35 28.93 -5.85 -9.04
C SER A 35 29.16 -7.31 -8.64
N SER A 36 29.66 -7.60 -7.43
CA SER A 36 29.84 -8.99 -6.96
C SER A 36 28.69 -9.53 -6.12
N HIS A 37 27.69 -8.72 -5.77
CA HIS A 37 26.53 -9.18 -4.98
C HIS A 37 25.28 -9.47 -5.83
N PHE A 38 25.21 -8.87 -7.03
CA PHE A 38 24.08 -9.06 -7.96
C PHE A 38 24.14 -10.35 -8.79
N ALA A 39 25.28 -11.04 -8.85
CA ALA A 39 25.40 -12.33 -9.52
C ALA A 39 24.93 -13.52 -8.65
N SER A 40 24.66 -13.29 -7.37
CA SER A 40 24.29 -14.34 -6.40
C SER A 40 22.79 -14.65 -6.33
N ILE A 41 21.94 -13.84 -6.97
CA ILE A 41 20.47 -13.89 -6.79
C ILE A 41 19.74 -14.61 -7.95
N LEU A 42 20.46 -15.38 -8.77
CA LEU A 42 19.86 -16.17 -9.86
C LEU A 42 20.33 -17.64 -9.92
N ILE A 43 20.88 -18.18 -8.84
CA ILE A 43 21.28 -19.59 -8.79
C ILE A 43 20.83 -20.20 -7.46
N GLU A 44 19.56 -20.63 -7.41
CA GLU A 44 19.15 -21.64 -6.43
C GLU A 44 17.96 -22.45 -6.96
N MET A 45 18.03 -22.92 -8.21
CA MET A 45 17.31 -24.11 -8.70
C MET A 45 18.09 -24.71 -9.89
N GLY A 46 18.73 -25.86 -9.69
CA GLY A 46 19.26 -26.72 -10.76
C GLY A 46 20.76 -26.59 -11.06
N ASP A 47 21.45 -27.73 -11.02
CA ASP A 47 22.89 -27.91 -11.24
C ASP A 47 23.39 -27.37 -12.59
N TYR A 48 24.22 -26.31 -12.57
CA TYR A 48 25.05 -25.92 -13.70
C TYR A 48 26.42 -25.40 -13.23
N GLU A 49 27.51 -26.08 -13.62
CA GLU A 49 28.89 -25.62 -13.42
C GLU A 49 29.28 -24.54 -14.45
N ILE A 50 29.74 -23.37 -14.00
CA ILE A 50 30.34 -22.34 -14.87
C ILE A 50 31.85 -22.21 -14.56
N LYS A 51 32.71 -22.56 -15.52
CA LYS A 51 34.17 -22.34 -15.46
C LYS A 51 34.54 -20.93 -15.93
N VAL A 52 35.07 -20.10 -15.03
CA VAL A 52 35.61 -18.76 -15.36
C VAL A 52 37.15 -18.81 -15.46
N ARG A 53 37.71 -18.49 -16.64
CA ARG A 53 39.16 -18.30 -16.85
C ARG A 53 39.56 -16.86 -16.48
N ARG A 54 40.52 -16.69 -15.55
CA ARG A 54 41.14 -15.38 -15.24
C ARG A 54 42.33 -15.10 -16.18
N SER A 55 42.38 -13.90 -16.74
CA SER A 55 43.52 -13.33 -17.45
C SER A 55 44.05 -12.14 -16.65
N GLN A 56 45.31 -12.22 -16.20
CA GLN A 56 46.02 -11.10 -15.54
C GLN A 56 46.80 -10.30 -16.59
N LYS A 57 46.69 -8.97 -16.56
CA LYS A 57 47.69 -8.07 -17.14
C LYS A 57 48.15 -7.04 -16.11
N LYS A 58 49.46 -7.03 -15.86
CA LYS A 58 50.25 -6.03 -15.13
C LYS A 58 50.58 -4.85 -16.04
N THR A 59 50.65 -3.64 -15.47
CA THR A 59 51.58 -2.50 -15.74
C THR A 59 51.00 -1.26 -15.02
N SER A 60 51.69 -0.21 -14.60
CA SER A 60 53.09 0.17 -14.31
C SER A 60 52.97 1.56 -13.66
N ARG A 61 53.73 1.85 -12.59
CA ARG A 61 53.72 3.15 -11.89
C ARG A 61 54.47 4.23 -12.69
N ARG A 62 53.96 5.47 -12.66
CA ARG A 62 54.77 6.69 -12.81
C ARG A 62 54.24 7.80 -11.91
N SER A 63 55.13 8.33 -11.07
CA SER A 63 54.90 9.49 -10.21
C SER A 63 55.21 10.77 -10.98
N THR A 64 54.32 11.75 -10.92
CA THR A 64 54.63 13.15 -11.23
C THR A 64 53.97 14.05 -10.18
N SER A 65 54.80 14.70 -9.39
CA SER A 65 54.43 15.77 -8.47
C SER A 65 54.20 17.06 -9.27
N VAL A 66 53.00 17.63 -9.18
CA VAL A 66 52.74 19.02 -9.60
C VAL A 66 51.97 19.70 -8.48
N THR A 67 52.65 20.64 -7.81
CA THR A 67 52.07 21.62 -6.90
C THR A 67 51.32 22.69 -7.72
N HIS A 68 50.02 22.87 -7.49
CA HIS A 68 49.33 24.09 -7.91
C HIS A 68 48.36 24.61 -6.84
N ARG A 69 48.76 25.77 -6.31
CA ARG A 69 48.01 26.93 -5.80
C ARG A 69 46.55 26.74 -5.37
N LEU A 70 46.34 27.05 -4.09
CA LEU A 70 45.07 27.48 -3.50
C LEU A 70 44.42 28.57 -4.35
N ASN A 71 43.20 28.31 -4.84
CA ASN A 71 42.26 29.34 -5.24
C ASN A 71 40.97 29.15 -4.42
N ASN A 72 40.67 30.15 -3.59
CA ASN A 72 39.41 30.33 -2.90
C ASN A 72 38.27 30.33 -3.92
N HIS A 73 37.39 29.35 -3.85
CA HIS A 73 35.99 29.51 -4.25
C HIS A 73 35.14 29.22 -3.03
N ASN A 74 34.46 30.26 -2.56
CA ASN A 74 33.34 30.17 -1.63
C ASN A 74 32.28 29.25 -2.27
N ARG A 75 32.37 27.96 -1.99
CA ARG A 75 31.28 27.03 -2.24
C ARG A 75 30.27 27.31 -1.15
N GLN A 76 29.29 28.16 -1.44
CA GLN A 76 28.02 28.12 -0.73
C GLN A 76 27.51 26.68 -0.88
N THR A 77 27.78 25.87 0.14
CA THR A 77 27.05 24.64 0.38
C THR A 77 25.62 25.08 0.61
N THR A 78 24.81 25.08 -0.44
CA THR A 78 23.37 24.94 -0.29
C THR A 78 23.19 23.64 0.48
N THR A 79 23.04 23.76 1.80
CA THR A 79 22.46 22.70 2.62
C THR A 79 21.09 22.46 2.03
N GLU A 80 20.98 21.46 1.16
CA GLU A 80 19.69 20.89 0.79
C GLU A 80 19.00 20.57 2.11
N GLU A 81 17.91 21.29 2.40
CA GLU A 81 17.06 21.00 3.55
C GLU A 81 16.47 19.60 3.35
N LYS A 82 17.20 18.59 3.78
CA LYS A 82 16.74 17.20 3.80
C LYS A 82 15.43 17.16 4.57
N CYS A 83 14.45 16.43 4.04
CA CYS A 83 13.18 16.21 4.72
C CYS A 83 13.45 15.77 6.18
N LYS A 84 12.85 16.47 7.15
CA LYS A 84 12.95 16.14 8.58
C LYS A 84 12.21 14.84 8.95
N ILE A 85 11.48 14.25 8.01
CA ILE A 85 10.75 13.00 8.17
C ILE A 85 11.66 11.85 7.75
N SER A 86 11.78 10.84 8.60
CA SER A 86 12.56 9.65 8.31
C SER A 86 12.09 8.96 7.02
N PRO A 87 12.98 8.24 6.31
CA PRO A 87 12.57 7.37 5.20
C PRO A 87 11.43 6.44 5.63
N LEU A 88 10.53 6.12 4.72
CA LEU A 88 9.50 5.12 5.00
C LEU A 88 10.18 3.78 5.30
N PRO A 89 9.84 3.12 6.43
CA PRO A 89 10.45 1.85 6.81
C PRO A 89 10.06 0.71 5.85
N TRP A 90 8.97 0.88 5.10
CA TRP A 90 8.45 -0.02 4.08
C TRP A 90 7.80 0.78 2.95
N ASP A 91 7.43 0.17 1.84
CA ASP A 91 6.61 0.78 0.79
C ASP A 91 5.84 -0.30 0.01
N TYR A 92 5.40 -0.02 -1.21
CA TYR A 92 4.78 -0.99 -2.14
C TYR A 92 5.67 -1.30 -3.36
N SER A 93 6.95 -0.95 -3.30
CA SER A 93 7.94 -1.20 -4.36
C SER A 93 8.43 -2.66 -4.36
N ILE A 94 9.19 -3.04 -5.37
CA ILE A 94 9.80 -4.38 -5.43
C ILE A 94 10.81 -4.59 -4.29
N LEU A 95 11.49 -3.53 -3.83
CA LEU A 95 12.60 -3.64 -2.88
C LEU A 95 12.16 -3.67 -1.41
N ARG A 96 11.03 -3.01 -1.07
CA ARG A 96 10.52 -2.89 0.31
C ARG A 96 9.01 -3.13 0.42
N GLY A 97 8.44 -3.78 -0.60
CA GLY A 97 7.01 -4.06 -0.73
C GLY A 97 6.55 -5.37 -0.08
N PRO A 98 5.28 -5.72 -0.29
CA PRO A 98 4.62 -6.87 0.35
C PRO A 98 5.38 -8.20 0.28
N THR A 99 6.09 -8.47 -0.82
CA THR A 99 6.89 -9.69 -0.99
C THR A 99 8.11 -9.75 -0.07
N MET A 100 8.56 -8.60 0.44
CA MET A 100 9.71 -8.46 1.33
C MET A 100 9.29 -8.28 2.80
N TRP A 101 8.01 -7.98 3.09
CA TRP A 101 7.56 -7.70 4.45
C TRP A 101 7.82 -8.85 5.43
N CYS A 102 7.66 -10.12 5.03
CA CYS A 102 7.98 -11.25 5.91
C CYS A 102 9.46 -11.33 6.31
N ARG A 103 10.37 -10.82 5.47
CA ARG A 103 11.81 -10.71 5.79
C ARG A 103 12.10 -9.51 6.68
N MET A 104 11.35 -8.43 6.50
CA MET A 104 11.51 -7.19 7.26
C MET A 104 10.88 -7.26 8.66
N PHE A 105 9.83 -8.07 8.81
CA PHE A 105 9.02 -8.23 10.02
C PHE A 105 8.93 -9.73 10.34
N PRO A 106 9.94 -10.32 11.03
CA PRO A 106 10.02 -11.75 11.30
C PRO A 106 8.79 -12.33 12.03
N GLN A 107 8.07 -11.51 12.80
CA GLN A 107 6.83 -11.91 13.46
C GLN A 107 5.70 -12.34 12.50
N LEU A 108 5.86 -12.08 11.20
CA LEU A 108 4.91 -12.49 10.16
C LEU A 108 5.10 -13.94 9.71
N LEU A 109 6.22 -14.59 10.04
CA LEU A 109 6.55 -15.92 9.51
C LEU A 109 5.55 -17.00 9.94
N ASP A 110 5.00 -16.89 11.15
CA ASP A 110 4.06 -17.86 11.70
C ASP A 110 2.58 -17.46 11.48
N LYS A 111 2.33 -16.31 10.85
CA LYS A 111 1.00 -15.73 10.63
C LYS A 111 0.37 -16.32 9.37
N LYS A 112 -0.80 -16.95 9.52
CA LYS A 112 -1.51 -17.70 8.46
C LYS A 112 -2.79 -17.03 7.97
N PHE A 113 -3.45 -16.26 8.81
CA PHE A 113 -4.76 -15.67 8.58
C PHE A 113 -4.63 -14.22 8.10
N GLN A 114 -3.82 -14.03 7.05
CA GLN A 114 -3.51 -12.71 6.52
C GLN A 114 -4.62 -12.18 5.58
N SER A 115 -4.68 -10.87 5.45
CA SER A 115 -5.59 -10.12 4.57
C SER A 115 -4.79 -9.24 3.57
N PRO A 116 -5.39 -8.82 2.44
CA PRO A 116 -6.75 -9.07 1.97
C PRO A 116 -6.91 -10.48 1.37
N ILE A 117 -8.13 -10.90 1.05
CA ILE A 117 -8.43 -12.22 0.45
C ILE A 117 -9.27 -12.10 -0.83
N ARG A 118 -9.36 -13.20 -1.58
CA ARG A 118 -10.41 -13.39 -2.60
C ARG A 118 -11.67 -13.93 -1.91
N ILE A 119 -12.80 -13.32 -2.21
CA ILE A 119 -14.13 -13.76 -1.76
C ILE A 119 -14.83 -14.38 -2.96
N TYR A 120 -15.14 -15.67 -2.86
CA TYR A 120 -15.99 -16.36 -3.83
C TYR A 120 -17.38 -16.48 -3.19
N THR A 121 -18.34 -15.76 -3.73
CA THR A 121 -19.63 -15.51 -3.07
C THR A 121 -20.47 -16.79 -2.91
N ASP A 122 -20.33 -17.73 -3.86
CA ASP A 122 -20.94 -19.07 -3.82
C ASP A 122 -20.34 -19.99 -2.74
N LEU A 123 -19.13 -19.69 -2.25
CA LEU A 123 -18.47 -20.45 -1.18
C LEU A 123 -18.67 -19.82 0.21
N CYS A 124 -19.36 -18.68 0.29
CA CYS A 124 -19.61 -18.00 1.56
C CYS A 124 -20.80 -18.65 2.28
N GLU A 125 -20.64 -18.91 3.57
CA GLU A 125 -21.69 -19.51 4.40
C GLU A 125 -22.68 -18.45 4.87
N TYR A 126 -23.97 -18.66 4.59
CA TYR A 126 -25.00 -17.77 5.13
C TYR A 126 -25.15 -17.97 6.64
N ASP A 127 -24.97 -16.91 7.41
CA ASP A 127 -25.25 -16.89 8.84
C ASP A 127 -26.53 -16.07 9.11
N PRO A 128 -27.64 -16.73 9.50
CA PRO A 128 -28.89 -16.06 9.84
C PRO A 128 -28.80 -15.09 11.02
N LEU A 129 -27.82 -15.26 11.93
CA LEU A 129 -27.63 -14.36 13.06
C LEU A 129 -27.14 -12.99 12.58
N LEU A 130 -26.22 -12.95 11.61
CA LEU A 130 -25.76 -11.70 11.00
C LEU A 130 -26.93 -10.92 10.39
N ALA A 131 -27.89 -11.61 9.76
CA ALA A 131 -29.09 -10.98 9.19
C ALA A 131 -30.03 -10.41 10.26
N ARG A 132 -30.13 -11.07 11.42
CA ARG A 132 -31.01 -10.66 12.54
C ARG A 132 -30.40 -9.57 13.42
N HIS A 133 -29.09 -9.38 13.34
CA HIS A 133 -28.35 -8.39 14.11
C HIS A 133 -27.67 -7.37 13.19
N PRO A 134 -28.41 -6.55 12.42
CA PRO A 134 -27.81 -5.54 11.57
C PRO A 134 -26.99 -4.54 12.41
N PHE A 135 -25.92 -4.04 11.82
CA PHE A 135 -25.10 -2.98 12.41
C PHE A 135 -25.94 -1.76 12.79
N ILE A 136 -25.54 -1.14 13.89
CA ILE A 136 -25.95 0.22 14.25
C ILE A 136 -24.69 1.08 14.21
N PHE A 137 -24.71 2.11 13.36
CA PHE A 137 -23.65 3.11 13.26
C PHE A 137 -24.14 4.39 13.92
N GLU A 138 -23.63 4.68 15.11
CA GLU A 138 -23.85 5.94 15.81
C GLU A 138 -22.67 6.85 15.50
N THR A 139 -22.84 7.74 14.52
CA THR A 139 -21.75 8.60 14.03
C THR A 139 -21.98 10.05 14.44
N ASP A 140 -21.02 10.64 15.15
CA ASP A 140 -20.95 12.08 15.37
C ASP A 140 -20.52 12.79 14.07
N LEU A 141 -21.19 13.89 13.71
CA LEU A 141 -20.83 14.73 12.57
C LEU A 141 -19.42 15.35 12.73
N ASN A 142 -18.90 15.43 13.95
CA ASN A 142 -17.56 15.91 14.24
C ASN A 142 -16.53 14.78 14.42
N CYS A 143 -16.85 13.54 14.06
CA CYS A 143 -15.94 12.43 14.34
C CYS A 143 -14.63 12.50 13.54
N CYS A 144 -14.60 13.16 12.40
CA CYS A 144 -13.41 13.34 11.57
C CYS A 144 -12.67 14.62 11.96
N GLN A 145 -11.43 14.50 12.45
CA GLN A 145 -10.70 15.62 13.06
C GLN A 145 -9.53 16.12 12.21
N THR A 146 -8.78 15.20 11.59
CA THR A 146 -7.61 15.57 10.81
C THR A 146 -7.53 14.78 9.52
N LEU A 147 -7.02 15.41 8.46
CA LEU A 147 -6.68 14.78 7.19
C LEU A 147 -5.17 14.92 6.97
N GLU A 148 -4.50 13.82 6.69
CA GLU A 148 -3.05 13.75 6.53
C GLU A 148 -2.67 12.90 5.32
N ASN A 149 -1.61 13.28 4.60
CA ASN A 149 -0.94 12.39 3.67
C ASN A 149 0.21 11.68 4.39
N THR A 150 0.06 10.38 4.61
CA THR A 150 1.04 9.56 5.36
C THR A 150 2.25 9.16 4.51
N GLY A 151 2.18 9.38 3.19
CA GLY A 151 3.11 8.87 2.20
C GLY A 151 2.76 7.46 1.69
N HIS A 152 1.84 6.76 2.36
CA HIS A 152 1.30 5.47 1.90
C HIS A 152 -0.14 5.60 1.39
N SER A 153 -0.90 6.50 2.01
CA SER A 153 -2.26 6.86 1.63
C SER A 153 -2.54 8.26 2.16
N PHE A 154 -3.77 8.75 1.98
CA PHE A 154 -4.31 9.74 2.90
C PHE A 154 -4.93 9.01 4.11
N GLN A 155 -4.99 9.68 5.25
CA GLN A 155 -5.69 9.19 6.43
C GLN A 155 -6.54 10.30 7.01
N VAL A 156 -7.83 10.03 7.21
CA VAL A 156 -8.69 10.85 8.05
C VAL A 156 -8.76 10.21 9.41
N SER A 157 -8.20 10.87 10.42
CA SER A 157 -8.20 10.37 11.80
C SER A 157 -9.32 11.02 12.58
N GLY A 158 -10.00 10.21 13.39
CA GLY A 158 -11.10 10.66 14.23
C GLY A 158 -10.78 10.66 15.71
N GLN A 159 -11.60 11.40 16.44
CA GLN A 159 -11.68 11.37 17.89
C GLN A 159 -13.13 11.66 18.27
N GLY A 160 -13.61 11.08 19.38
CA GLY A 160 -14.96 11.33 19.89
C GLY A 160 -15.91 10.14 19.78
N TYR A 161 -17.19 10.40 19.99
CA TYR A 161 -18.22 9.39 20.25
C TYR A 161 -18.86 8.88 18.95
N SER A 162 -18.08 8.18 18.12
CA SER A 162 -18.61 7.43 16.97
C SER A 162 -18.42 5.94 17.19
N TYR A 163 -19.53 5.22 17.33
CA TYR A 163 -19.55 3.82 17.71
C TYR A 163 -20.30 2.95 16.72
N ILE A 164 -19.83 1.72 16.61
CA ILE A 164 -20.46 0.67 15.85
C ILE A 164 -20.76 -0.47 16.81
N THR A 165 -22.00 -0.91 16.83
CA THR A 165 -22.46 -2.05 17.62
C THR A 165 -23.21 -3.04 16.72
N ARG A 166 -23.38 -4.27 17.21
CA ARG A 166 -24.06 -5.39 16.52
C ARG A 166 -23.27 -5.86 15.28
N GLY A 167 -23.96 -6.45 14.30
CA GLY A 167 -23.32 -7.17 13.19
C GLY A 167 -22.74 -8.51 13.66
N PRO A 168 -21.49 -8.84 13.33
CA PRO A 168 -20.83 -10.07 13.77
C PRO A 168 -20.30 -9.99 15.21
N VAL A 169 -20.57 -8.90 15.95
CA VAL A 169 -20.00 -8.64 17.29
C VAL A 169 -21.05 -8.20 18.30
N LEU A 170 -20.76 -8.44 19.58
CA LEU A 170 -21.55 -7.96 20.72
C LEU A 170 -20.94 -6.70 21.36
N ASP A 171 -19.63 -6.51 21.17
CA ASP A 171 -18.86 -5.40 21.74
C ASP A 171 -19.09 -4.07 20.99
N GLU A 172 -18.68 -2.97 21.63
CA GLU A 172 -18.68 -1.63 21.06
C GLU A 172 -17.33 -1.33 20.40
N TYR A 173 -17.39 -0.98 19.12
CA TYR A 173 -16.23 -0.57 18.35
C TYR A 173 -16.25 0.93 18.09
N GLN A 174 -15.18 1.63 18.45
CA GLN A 174 -15.08 3.07 18.25
C GLN A 174 -14.32 3.37 16.95
N PHE A 175 -14.80 4.34 16.18
CA PHE A 175 -14.11 4.85 14.99
C PHE A 175 -12.70 5.39 15.34
N LEU A 176 -11.71 4.98 14.56
CA LEU A 176 -10.32 5.40 14.71
C LEU A 176 -9.88 6.28 13.53
N GLN A 177 -10.00 5.74 12.33
CA GLN A 177 -9.57 6.42 11.10
C GLN A 177 -10.19 5.78 9.88
N PHE A 178 -10.17 6.47 8.74
CA PHE A 178 -10.32 5.82 7.44
C PHE A 178 -9.26 6.26 6.44
N HIS A 179 -9.01 5.39 5.46
CA HIS A 179 -8.07 5.60 4.36
C HIS A 179 -8.53 4.81 3.13
N MET A 180 -7.90 5.07 1.97
CA MET A 180 -8.19 4.31 0.75
C MET A 180 -6.96 3.64 0.17
N HIS A 181 -7.21 2.57 -0.56
CA HIS A 181 -6.30 1.88 -1.45
C HIS A 181 -6.75 2.11 -2.89
N TRP A 182 -5.80 2.35 -3.79
CA TRP A 182 -6.05 2.56 -5.21
C TRP A 182 -4.87 2.10 -6.06
N GLY A 183 -5.16 1.93 -7.35
CA GLY A 183 -4.16 1.52 -8.34
C GLY A 183 -3.82 2.63 -9.33
N ALA A 184 -2.85 2.31 -10.19
CA ALA A 184 -2.26 3.26 -11.11
C ALA A 184 -3.21 3.61 -12.26
N ASN A 185 -4.21 2.75 -12.49
CA ASN A 185 -5.21 2.87 -13.54
C ASN A 185 -6.57 2.37 -13.05
N ASP A 186 -7.54 2.38 -13.95
CA ASP A 186 -8.96 2.20 -13.67
C ASP A 186 -9.36 0.71 -13.48
N ASN A 187 -8.42 -0.23 -13.66
CA ASN A 187 -8.65 -1.68 -13.64
C ASN A 187 -8.04 -2.40 -12.43
N GLU A 188 -7.39 -1.66 -11.53
CA GLU A 188 -6.74 -2.20 -10.33
C GLU A 188 -6.80 -1.18 -9.18
N GLY A 189 -6.82 -1.66 -7.94
CA GLY A 189 -6.63 -0.79 -6.77
C GLY A 189 -7.31 -1.23 -5.49
N SER A 190 -8.43 -1.95 -5.56
CA SER A 190 -9.02 -2.59 -4.39
C SER A 190 -8.04 -3.62 -3.83
N GLU A 191 -8.08 -3.86 -2.53
CA GLU A 191 -7.27 -4.89 -1.88
C GLU A 191 -7.95 -6.26 -2.04
N HIS A 192 -9.22 -6.32 -1.62
CA HIS A 192 -10.10 -7.46 -1.80
C HIS A 192 -10.48 -7.65 -3.27
N ILE A 193 -10.78 -8.90 -3.60
CA ILE A 193 -11.35 -9.32 -4.89
C ILE A 193 -12.62 -10.11 -4.60
N ILE A 194 -13.71 -9.80 -5.30
CA ILE A 194 -14.97 -10.53 -5.19
C ILE A 194 -15.27 -11.20 -6.53
N ASP A 195 -15.48 -12.52 -6.54
CA ASP A 195 -15.76 -13.34 -7.73
C ASP A 195 -14.79 -13.10 -8.90
N GLY A 196 -13.51 -12.95 -8.56
CA GLY A 196 -12.44 -12.71 -9.53
C GLY A 196 -12.32 -11.24 -10.01
N VAL A 197 -13.24 -10.36 -9.61
CA VAL A 197 -13.23 -8.94 -9.99
C VAL A 197 -12.46 -8.10 -8.98
N ARG A 198 -11.41 -7.41 -9.47
CA ARG A 198 -10.73 -6.34 -8.75
C ARG A 198 -11.30 -4.99 -9.20
N LEU A 199 -11.50 -4.07 -8.27
CA LEU A 199 -12.03 -2.74 -8.54
C LEU A 199 -10.94 -1.66 -8.44
N PRO A 200 -11.15 -0.44 -8.98
CA PRO A 200 -10.11 0.60 -9.02
C PRO A 200 -9.69 1.19 -7.68
N ALA A 201 -10.51 1.05 -6.63
CA ALA A 201 -10.15 1.50 -5.28
C ALA A 201 -10.97 0.76 -4.21
N GLU A 202 -10.53 0.86 -2.97
CA GLU A 202 -11.19 0.34 -1.78
C GLU A 202 -10.98 1.27 -0.60
N LEU A 203 -12.04 1.59 0.12
CA LEU A 203 -12.02 2.37 1.36
C LEU A 203 -12.00 1.41 2.56
N HIS A 204 -11.13 1.70 3.53
CA HIS A 204 -11.12 1.05 4.83
C HIS A 204 -11.51 2.04 5.92
N ILE A 205 -12.59 1.73 6.64
CA ILE A 205 -12.98 2.42 7.87
C ILE A 205 -12.55 1.54 9.03
N VAL A 206 -11.58 2.02 9.81
CA VAL A 206 -10.95 1.28 10.90
C VAL A 206 -11.59 1.69 12.22
N THR A 207 -11.99 0.67 12.97
CA THR A 207 -12.57 0.81 14.31
C THR A 207 -11.85 -0.14 15.26
N TRP A 208 -11.83 0.18 16.55
CA TRP A 208 -11.16 -0.62 17.58
C TRP A 208 -12.13 -0.99 18.69
N ASN A 209 -11.97 -2.19 19.26
CA ASN A 209 -12.84 -2.70 20.31
C ASN A 209 -12.56 -2.00 21.63
N ARG A 210 -13.44 -1.05 21.99
CA ARG A 210 -13.30 -0.26 23.20
C ARG A 210 -13.87 -0.97 24.43
N THR A 211 -14.69 -2.00 24.22
CA THR A 211 -15.21 -2.83 25.32
C THR A 211 -14.10 -3.68 25.93
N GLN A 212 -13.24 -4.28 25.10
CA GLN A 212 -12.22 -5.23 25.57
C GLN A 212 -10.85 -4.59 25.83
N TYR A 213 -10.49 -3.53 25.11
CA TYR A 213 -9.14 -2.94 25.17
C TYR A 213 -9.18 -1.52 25.72
N ARG A 214 -8.08 -1.07 26.35
CA ARG A 214 -8.00 0.29 26.92
C ARG A 214 -7.62 1.33 25.89
N THR A 215 -6.81 0.95 24.89
CA THR A 215 -6.34 1.86 23.84
C THR A 215 -6.38 1.19 22.46
N PRO A 216 -6.44 1.97 21.37
CA PRO A 216 -6.32 1.43 20.02
C PRO A 216 -5.03 0.63 19.81
N GLU A 217 -3.91 1.06 20.41
CA GLU A 217 -2.60 0.39 20.27
C GLU A 217 -2.60 -1.01 20.89
N GLU A 218 -3.25 -1.15 22.05
CA GLU A 218 -3.46 -2.46 22.69
C GLU A 218 -4.30 -3.36 21.78
N ALA A 219 -5.42 -2.85 21.27
CA ALA A 219 -6.31 -3.58 20.37
C ALA A 219 -5.60 -4.01 19.06
N MET A 220 -4.80 -3.12 18.47
CA MET A 220 -4.02 -3.38 17.25
C MET A 220 -2.95 -4.45 17.43
N THR A 221 -2.47 -4.67 18.66
CA THR A 221 -1.42 -5.66 18.98
C THR A 221 -1.98 -6.93 19.61
N SER A 222 -3.31 -7.04 19.70
CA SER A 222 -3.98 -8.25 20.18
C SER A 222 -3.65 -9.48 19.33
N GLU A 223 -3.59 -10.63 20.00
CA GLU A 223 -3.54 -11.95 19.35
C GLU A 223 -4.92 -12.50 19.02
N GLN A 224 -5.98 -11.77 19.36
CA GLN A 224 -7.37 -12.09 19.04
C GLN A 224 -7.85 -11.26 17.85
N PHE A 225 -8.71 -11.84 17.01
CA PHE A 225 -9.31 -11.18 15.84
C PHE A 225 -10.36 -10.12 16.17
N ASP A 226 -10.58 -9.81 17.44
CA ASP A 226 -11.55 -8.84 17.90
C ASP A 226 -10.93 -7.46 18.22
N GLY A 227 -9.61 -7.30 18.10
CA GLY A 227 -8.93 -6.02 18.35
C GLY A 227 -9.48 -4.89 17.50
N LEU A 228 -9.57 -5.11 16.19
CA LEU A 228 -10.12 -4.17 15.23
C LEU A 228 -11.31 -4.77 14.48
N MET A 229 -12.26 -3.92 14.12
CA MET A 229 -13.22 -4.22 13.07
C MET A 229 -13.02 -3.23 11.94
N VAL A 230 -12.72 -3.75 10.75
CA VAL A 230 -12.42 -2.93 9.57
C VAL A 230 -13.50 -3.15 8.52
N PHE A 231 -14.13 -2.06 8.12
CA PHE A 231 -15.14 -2.05 7.07
C PHE A 231 -14.50 -1.72 5.74
N ALA A 232 -14.59 -2.63 4.78
CA ALA A 232 -14.14 -2.45 3.41
C ALA A 232 -15.32 -2.08 2.50
N VAL A 233 -15.18 -0.96 1.79
CA VAL A 233 -16.12 -0.53 0.75
C VAL A 233 -15.37 -0.52 -0.58
N LEU A 234 -15.74 -1.40 -1.50
CA LEU A 234 -15.14 -1.40 -2.84
C LEU A 234 -15.73 -0.26 -3.67
N ILE A 235 -14.91 0.31 -4.55
CA ILE A 235 -15.22 1.52 -5.30
C ILE A 235 -15.11 1.28 -6.80
N LYS A 236 -16.20 1.52 -7.53
CA LYS A 236 -16.22 1.52 -9.00
C LYS A 236 -16.11 2.92 -9.57
N ILE A 237 -15.82 3.00 -10.86
CA ILE A 237 -15.91 4.25 -11.62
C ILE A 237 -17.36 4.53 -12.00
N ILE A 238 -17.78 5.77 -11.80
CA ILE A 238 -19.07 6.32 -12.27
C ILE A 238 -18.84 7.54 -13.18
N PRO A 239 -19.80 7.91 -14.04
CA PRO A 239 -19.62 9.02 -14.98
C PRO A 239 -19.45 10.39 -14.32
N ASN A 240 -20.19 10.63 -13.23
CA ASN A 240 -20.25 11.93 -12.55
C ASN A 240 -19.56 11.85 -11.18
N ASN A 241 -19.13 13.00 -10.65
CA ASN A 241 -18.62 13.06 -9.29
C ASN A 241 -19.65 12.54 -8.30
N ASN A 242 -19.20 11.71 -7.36
CA ASN A 242 -20.01 11.38 -6.20
C ASN A 242 -20.09 12.62 -5.29
N SER A 243 -21.30 13.18 -5.19
CA SER A 243 -21.59 14.38 -4.42
C SER A 243 -21.40 14.20 -2.93
N ASP A 244 -21.60 12.98 -2.42
CA ASP A 244 -21.59 12.69 -0.99
C ASP A 244 -20.17 12.86 -0.44
N CYS A 245 -19.17 12.38 -1.18
CA CYS A 245 -17.78 12.46 -0.76
C CYS A 245 -17.01 13.66 -1.34
N ILE A 246 -17.63 14.55 -2.14
CA ILE A 246 -16.89 15.60 -2.88
C ILE A 246 -16.04 16.51 -1.98
N LYS A 247 -16.56 16.84 -0.78
CA LYS A 247 -15.88 17.69 0.20
C LYS A 247 -14.53 17.12 0.64
N LEU A 248 -14.39 15.80 0.73
CA LEU A 248 -13.12 15.15 1.04
C LEU A 248 -12.11 15.39 -0.10
N PHE A 249 -12.53 15.19 -1.34
CA PHE A 249 -11.65 15.30 -2.51
C PHE A 249 -11.17 16.74 -2.75
N ASP A 250 -12.01 17.75 -2.46
CA ASP A 250 -11.62 19.16 -2.58
C ASP A 250 -10.45 19.55 -1.64
N LEU A 251 -10.22 18.76 -0.58
CA LEU A 251 -9.15 19.00 0.39
C LEU A 251 -7.80 18.41 -0.01
N PHE A 252 -7.71 17.50 -1.00
CA PHE A 252 -6.45 16.81 -1.34
C PHE A 252 -5.36 17.73 -1.86
N SER A 253 -5.73 18.87 -2.47
CA SER A 253 -4.76 19.91 -2.85
C SER A 253 -3.96 20.47 -1.66
N LYS A 254 -4.51 20.39 -0.43
CA LYS A 254 -3.88 20.87 0.80
C LYS A 254 -2.93 19.86 1.45
N ILE A 255 -2.94 18.59 1.00
CA ILE A 255 -2.15 17.49 1.56
C ILE A 255 -1.42 16.71 0.46
N THR A 256 -0.92 17.40 -0.57
CA THR A 256 -0.33 16.75 -1.75
C THR A 256 0.92 15.95 -1.38
N HIS A 257 1.73 16.45 -0.45
CA HIS A 257 3.01 15.85 -0.07
C HIS A 257 2.93 15.08 1.26
N ARG A 258 3.77 14.05 1.40
CA ARG A 258 3.89 13.30 2.64
C ARG A 258 4.17 14.22 3.83
N GLY A 259 3.44 14.01 4.92
CA GLY A 259 3.51 14.75 6.17
C GLY A 259 2.71 16.05 6.17
N GLU A 260 2.12 16.47 5.04
CA GLU A 260 1.14 17.55 5.06
C GLU A 260 -0.14 17.07 5.75
N LYS A 261 -0.62 17.89 6.69
CA LYS A 261 -1.75 17.60 7.56
C LYS A 261 -2.58 18.85 7.78
N ILE A 262 -3.90 18.69 7.76
CA ILE A 262 -4.85 19.75 8.07
C ILE A 262 -5.83 19.30 9.15
N ASN A 263 -6.32 20.25 9.93
CA ASN A 263 -7.49 20.05 10.78
C ASN A 263 -8.76 20.19 9.93
N LEU A 264 -9.78 19.42 10.26
CA LEU A 264 -11.06 19.42 9.59
C LEU A 264 -12.06 20.28 10.35
N ASP A 265 -12.82 21.09 9.62
CA ASP A 265 -13.93 21.86 10.18
C ASP A 265 -15.11 20.93 10.53
N TYR A 266 -15.93 21.34 11.49
CA TYR A 266 -17.08 20.57 11.96
C TYR A 266 -17.99 20.14 10.81
N GLY A 267 -18.33 18.85 10.73
CA GLY A 267 -19.28 18.31 9.75
C GLY A 267 -18.84 18.38 8.29
N ILE A 268 -17.57 18.70 8.01
CA ILE A 268 -17.07 18.77 6.62
C ILE A 268 -17.05 17.40 5.95
N ILE A 269 -16.78 16.34 6.72
CA ILE A 269 -16.76 14.95 6.28
C ILE A 269 -17.65 14.14 7.22
N SER A 270 -18.60 13.40 6.63
CA SER A 270 -19.46 12.44 7.31
C SER A 270 -19.05 11.02 6.91
N LEU A 271 -18.97 10.11 7.90
CA LEU A 271 -18.71 8.69 7.62
C LEU A 271 -19.84 8.06 6.80
N ARG A 272 -21.08 8.53 6.98
CA ARG A 272 -22.23 7.99 6.26
C ARG A 272 -22.12 8.23 4.75
N ASP A 273 -21.52 9.34 4.35
CA ASP A 273 -21.33 9.76 2.95
C ASP A 273 -20.32 8.85 2.22
N LEU A 274 -19.55 8.07 2.97
CA LEU A 274 -18.55 7.12 2.48
C LEU A 274 -19.04 5.67 2.55
N MET A 275 -20.24 5.43 3.09
CA MET A 275 -20.82 4.11 3.23
C MET A 275 -21.77 3.78 2.08
N PRO A 276 -21.92 2.49 1.71
CA PRO A 276 -22.98 2.05 0.82
C PRO A 276 -24.36 2.36 1.39
N GLU A 277 -25.35 2.47 0.50
CA GLU A 277 -26.75 2.66 0.87
C GLU A 277 -27.24 1.52 1.79
N HIS A 278 -27.00 0.27 1.36
CA HIS A 278 -27.39 -0.95 2.07
C HIS A 278 -26.21 -1.57 2.84
N ILE A 279 -26.05 -1.17 4.09
CA ILE A 279 -25.01 -1.70 5.00
C ILE A 279 -25.37 -3.07 5.61
N GLN A 280 -26.58 -3.60 5.37
CA GLN A 280 -27.01 -4.86 5.96
C GLN A 280 -26.43 -6.08 5.25
N LYS A 281 -25.86 -5.91 4.05
CA LYS A 281 -25.35 -6.99 3.20
C LYS A 281 -23.84 -6.93 3.11
N TYR A 282 -23.17 -7.86 3.76
CA TYR A 282 -21.72 -7.91 3.85
C TYR A 282 -21.23 -9.34 3.99
N TYR A 283 -19.94 -9.51 3.72
CA TYR A 283 -19.15 -10.68 4.05
C TYR A 283 -18.31 -10.38 5.30
N THR A 284 -18.07 -11.37 6.16
CA THR A 284 -17.24 -11.21 7.34
C THR A 284 -16.29 -12.39 7.52
N TYR A 285 -15.06 -12.09 7.95
CA TYR A 285 -14.03 -13.10 8.21
C TYR A 285 -12.95 -12.56 9.16
N ASP A 286 -12.23 -13.48 9.80
CA ASP A 286 -11.09 -13.16 10.66
C ASP A 286 -9.80 -13.03 9.83
N GLY A 287 -9.07 -11.94 10.03
CA GLY A 287 -7.94 -11.57 9.20
C GLY A 287 -6.92 -10.67 9.87
N SER A 288 -6.17 -9.93 9.04
CA SER A 288 -5.06 -9.10 9.50
C SER A 288 -5.17 -7.65 9.04
N LEU A 289 -4.31 -6.80 9.59
CA LEU A 289 -3.92 -5.56 8.92
C LEU A 289 -3.28 -5.88 7.55
N THR A 290 -3.51 -5.04 6.55
CA THR A 290 -2.96 -5.18 5.19
C THR A 290 -1.71 -4.35 4.95
N THR A 291 -1.21 -3.69 6.00
CA THR A 291 0.06 -2.96 6.04
C THR A 291 0.98 -3.57 7.10
N PRO A 292 2.29 -3.29 7.03
CA PRO A 292 3.30 -3.87 7.92
C PRO A 292 3.00 -3.84 9.40
N MET A 293 3.65 -4.79 10.09
CA MET A 293 3.19 -5.50 11.30
C MET A 293 2.13 -6.57 11.02
N CYS A 294 1.26 -6.38 10.00
CA CYS A 294 0.24 -7.34 9.53
C CYS A 294 -0.40 -8.20 10.64
N ASN A 295 -0.70 -7.58 11.79
CA ASN A 295 -1.21 -8.28 12.96
C ASN A 295 -2.56 -8.92 12.64
N GLU A 296 -2.73 -10.17 13.09
CA GLU A 296 -3.94 -10.98 12.92
C GLU A 296 -4.97 -10.64 14.01
N CYS A 297 -5.39 -9.38 14.01
CA CYS A 297 -6.26 -8.79 15.03
C CYS A 297 -7.56 -8.19 14.47
N VAL A 298 -7.88 -8.49 13.21
CA VAL A 298 -8.92 -7.78 12.46
C VAL A 298 -10.10 -8.70 12.16
N ARG A 299 -11.29 -8.27 12.56
CA ARG A 299 -12.55 -8.74 11.97
C ARG A 299 -12.89 -7.89 10.76
N TRP A 300 -12.84 -8.49 9.58
CA TRP A 300 -13.19 -7.81 8.34
C TRP A 300 -14.68 -7.82 8.10
N VAL A 301 -15.21 -6.69 7.65
CA VAL A 301 -16.58 -6.55 7.12
C VAL A 301 -16.46 -5.97 5.72
N VAL A 302 -16.65 -6.82 4.70
CA VAL A 302 -16.58 -6.40 3.29
C VAL A 302 -18.00 -6.21 2.79
N PHE A 303 -18.42 -4.96 2.56
CA PHE A 303 -19.76 -4.70 2.07
C PHE A 303 -19.95 -5.28 0.66
N ARG A 304 -21.14 -5.84 0.44
CA ARG A 304 -21.54 -6.36 -0.87
C ARG A 304 -21.80 -5.22 -1.86
N ASP A 305 -22.46 -4.18 -1.37
CA ASP A 305 -22.79 -3.00 -2.16
C ASP A 305 -21.55 -2.10 -2.29
N ILE A 306 -21.34 -1.54 -3.48
CA ILE A 306 -20.17 -0.74 -3.85
C ILE A 306 -20.56 0.72 -4.04
N ILE A 307 -19.66 1.65 -3.70
CA ILE A 307 -19.85 3.07 -3.99
C ILE A 307 -19.17 3.45 -5.31
N GLY A 308 -19.55 4.60 -5.86
CA GLY A 308 -18.95 5.14 -7.07
C GLY A 308 -18.04 6.33 -6.78
N LEU A 309 -16.95 6.46 -7.51
CA LEU A 309 -16.20 7.70 -7.67
C LEU A 309 -16.04 8.02 -9.16
N SER A 310 -15.99 9.29 -9.51
CA SER A 310 -15.63 9.66 -10.88
C SER A 310 -14.15 9.40 -11.16
N LYS A 311 -13.79 9.33 -12.45
CA LYS A 311 -12.39 9.31 -12.86
C LYS A 311 -11.62 10.54 -12.38
N TYR A 312 -12.28 11.69 -12.29
CA TYR A 312 -11.67 12.91 -11.74
C TYR A 312 -11.32 12.74 -10.26
N GLN A 313 -12.23 12.21 -9.45
CA GLN A 313 -12.00 11.94 -8.03
C GLN A 313 -10.87 10.93 -7.83
N LEU A 314 -10.86 9.82 -8.57
CA LEU A 314 -9.76 8.84 -8.50
C LEU A 314 -8.41 9.42 -8.92
N ASN A 315 -8.38 10.30 -9.92
CA ASN A 315 -7.15 10.95 -10.34
C ASN A 315 -6.57 11.88 -9.28
N GLN A 316 -7.40 12.49 -8.43
CA GLN A 316 -6.90 13.29 -7.30
C GLN A 316 -6.14 12.44 -6.28
N LEU A 317 -6.59 11.21 -6.00
CA LEU A 317 -5.84 10.25 -5.17
C LEU A 317 -4.46 9.97 -5.77
N ARG A 318 -4.42 9.74 -7.09
CA ARG A 318 -3.19 9.48 -7.85
C ARG A 318 -2.25 10.69 -7.94
N GLN A 319 -2.67 11.88 -7.52
CA GLN A 319 -1.80 13.07 -7.42
C GLN A 319 -1.10 13.20 -6.05
N LEU A 320 -1.50 12.42 -5.04
CA LEU A 320 -0.82 12.40 -3.76
C LEU A 320 0.60 11.82 -3.91
N LYS A 321 1.56 12.39 -3.20
CA LYS A 321 2.97 12.02 -3.29
C LYS A 321 3.45 11.26 -2.07
N GLN A 322 4.34 10.31 -2.30
CA GLN A 322 5.03 9.52 -1.27
C GLN A 322 6.12 10.33 -0.54
N THR A 323 6.53 11.45 -1.12
CA THR A 323 7.68 12.23 -0.68
C THR A 323 7.28 13.57 -0.08
N CYS A 324 8.13 14.07 0.83
CA CYS A 324 7.91 15.36 1.47
C CYS A 324 8.09 16.50 0.47
N LYS A 325 7.52 17.67 0.77
CA LYS A 325 7.65 18.86 -0.09
C LYS A 325 9.11 19.33 -0.31
N THR A 326 9.98 19.10 0.68
CA THR A 326 11.40 19.48 0.59
C THR A 326 12.25 18.42 -0.11
N ASP A 327 11.73 17.20 -0.31
CA ASP A 327 12.42 16.16 -1.04
C ASP A 327 12.24 16.39 -2.55
N LYS A 328 13.27 16.98 -3.17
CA LYS A 328 13.31 17.23 -4.62
C LYS A 328 13.94 16.08 -5.39
N THR A 329 14.42 15.04 -4.71
CA THR A 329 15.17 13.94 -5.33
C THR A 329 14.25 12.94 -6.01
N THR A 330 13.05 12.76 -5.46
CA THR A 330 12.04 11.83 -5.96
C THR A 330 10.66 12.51 -5.89
N ASN A 331 9.98 12.62 -7.02
CA ASN A 331 8.62 13.17 -7.12
C ASN A 331 7.63 12.02 -7.35
N GLU A 332 7.67 11.03 -6.48
CA GLU A 332 6.94 9.78 -6.65
C GLU A 332 5.51 9.91 -6.14
N PHE A 333 4.57 9.70 -7.05
CA PHE A 333 3.15 9.64 -6.75
C PHE A 333 2.79 8.31 -6.08
N ILE A 334 1.82 8.32 -5.18
CA ILE A 334 1.19 7.12 -4.66
C ILE A 334 0.35 6.54 -5.80
N THR A 335 0.93 5.62 -6.57
CA THR A 335 0.26 5.02 -7.73
C THR A 335 -0.28 3.63 -7.46
N ARG A 336 0.35 2.86 -6.56
CA ARG A 336 -0.16 1.57 -6.09
C ARG A 336 0.10 1.46 -4.61
N ASN A 337 -0.96 1.37 -3.82
CA ASN A 337 -0.86 1.25 -2.37
C ASN A 337 -1.73 0.12 -1.80
N PHE A 338 -1.95 -0.95 -2.56
CA PHE A 338 -2.68 -2.15 -2.12
C PHE A 338 -1.77 -3.37 -2.05
N ARG A 339 -2.04 -4.25 -1.08
CA ARG A 339 -1.37 -5.53 -0.88
C ARG A 339 -1.94 -6.59 -1.83
N PRO A 340 -1.10 -7.52 -2.33
CA PRO A 340 -1.59 -8.73 -2.98
C PRO A 340 -2.52 -9.55 -2.07
N VAL A 341 -3.44 -10.30 -2.68
CA VAL A 341 -4.33 -11.21 -1.94
C VAL A 341 -3.54 -12.34 -1.28
N MET A 342 -3.98 -12.71 -0.09
CA MET A 342 -3.39 -13.72 0.76
C MET A 342 -4.22 -15.01 0.72
N PRO A 343 -3.60 -16.18 0.96
CA PRO A 343 -4.32 -17.44 0.99
C PRO A 343 -5.41 -17.48 2.08
N LEU A 344 -6.55 -18.10 1.78
CA LEU A 344 -7.65 -18.23 2.74
C LEU A 344 -7.31 -19.13 3.93
N ASN A 345 -6.44 -20.13 3.73
CA ASN A 345 -5.92 -21.02 4.78
C ASN A 345 -7.00 -21.67 5.66
N GLY A 346 -8.08 -22.14 5.01
CA GLY A 346 -9.15 -22.88 5.69
C GLY A 346 -10.14 -22.03 6.48
N ARG A 347 -10.02 -20.70 6.46
CA ARG A 347 -11.02 -19.80 7.08
C ARG A 347 -12.35 -19.89 6.33
N THR A 348 -13.44 -19.91 7.09
CA THR A 348 -14.79 -19.71 6.56
C THR A 348 -15.05 -18.21 6.39
N ILE A 349 -15.73 -17.86 5.29
CA ILE A 349 -16.25 -16.50 5.07
C ILE A 349 -17.76 -16.58 5.26
N TYR A 350 -18.29 -15.79 6.18
CA TYR A 350 -19.74 -15.72 6.41
C TYR A 350 -20.35 -14.57 5.62
N ARG A 351 -21.63 -14.70 5.25
CA ARG A 351 -22.42 -13.64 4.62
C ARG A 351 -23.69 -13.37 5.42
N SER A 352 -24.10 -12.10 5.47
CA SER A 352 -25.29 -11.66 6.22
C SER A 352 -26.60 -11.77 5.45
N PHE A 353 -26.59 -12.34 4.24
CA PHE A 353 -27.74 -12.43 3.35
C PHE A 353 -27.79 -13.79 2.66
N ALA A 354 -29.01 -14.24 2.36
CA ALA A 354 -29.28 -15.51 1.69
C ALA A 354 -28.97 -15.46 0.20
#